data_AF-A0A7L2Z217-F1
#
_entry.id   AF-A0A7L2Z217-F1
#
_cell.length_a   1.000
_cell.length_b   1.000
_cell.length_c   1.000
_cell.angle_alpha   90.00
_cell.angle_beta   90.00
_cell.angle_gamma   90.00
#
_symmetry.space_group_name_H-M   'P 1'
#
loop_
_entity.id
_entity.type
_entity.pdbx_description
1 polymer ?
#
loop_
_entity_poly.entity_id
_entity_poly.type
_entity_poly.pdbx_seq_one_letter_code
_entity_poly.pdbx_strand_id
1 'polypeptide(L)'
;FCLLQVVLVNLLICMVVFYTVYYVVLSVCFAVFKIKMSDALAPFDFKTNPSWINPYYLVLVISLEITFFVCGLLFALVVEEWVWDYAVTVTAVHILITWVVMSEFPLMLHWWLALG
;
A
#
# COMPACT_ATOMS: atom_id res chain seq x y z
N PHE A 1 25.95 -2.97 -15.84
CA PHE A 1 25.20 -4.19 -15.53
C PHE A 1 25.06 -4.45 -14.03
N CYS A 2 26.11 -4.32 -13.22
CA CYS A 2 26.06 -4.60 -11.77
C CYS A 2 25.07 -3.70 -10.98
N LEU A 3 25.07 -2.38 -11.19
CA LEU A 3 24.25 -1.43 -10.42
C LEU A 3 22.73 -1.54 -10.68
N LEU A 4 22.32 -1.70 -11.95
CA LEU A 4 20.91 -1.84 -12.30
C LEU A 4 20.29 -3.09 -11.65
N GLN A 5 21.06 -4.19 -11.63
CA GLN A 5 20.60 -5.44 -11.02
C GLN A 5 20.38 -5.28 -9.51
N VAL A 6 21.27 -4.57 -8.81
CA VAL A 6 21.10 -4.26 -7.39
C VAL A 6 19.86 -3.40 -7.15
N VAL A 7 19.65 -2.35 -7.95
CA VAL A 7 18.47 -1.48 -7.83
C VAL A 7 17.18 -2.26 -8.04
N LEU A 8 17.11 -3.13 -9.05
CA LEU A 8 15.94 -3.95 -9.31
C LEU A 8 15.66 -4.97 -8.20
N VAL A 9 16.71 -5.57 -7.62
CA VAL A 9 16.57 -6.49 -6.50
C VAL A 9 16.07 -5.76 -5.26
N ASN A 10 16.63 -4.58 -4.94
CA ASN A 10 16.17 -3.77 -3.82
C ASN A 10 14.72 -3.31 -4.01
N LEU A 11 14.34 -2.91 -5.23
CA LEU A 11 12.97 -2.54 -5.55
C LEU A 11 12.02 -3.73 -5.34
N LEU A 12 12.41 -4.92 -5.79
CA LEU A 12 11.62 -6.13 -5.60
C LEU A 12 11.47 -6.47 -4.11
N ILE A 13 12.54 -6.31 -3.31
CA ILE A 13 12.48 -6.49 -1.86
C ILE A 13 11.53 -5.46 -1.24
N CYS A 14 11.62 -4.18 -1.60
CA CYS A 14 10.72 -3.13 -1.13
C CYS A 14 9.26 -3.43 -1.47
N MET A 15 8.99 -3.94 -2.67
CA MET A 15 7.65 -4.37 -3.10
C MET A 15 7.13 -5.53 -2.25
N VAL A 16 7.95 -6.56 -2.01
CA VAL A 16 7.57 -7.70 -1.16
C VAL A 16 7.31 -7.25 0.28
N VAL A 17 8.18 -6.41 0.83
CA VAL A 17 8.01 -5.84 2.18
C VAL A 17 6.72 -5.04 2.24
N PHE A 18 6.47 -4.17 1.27
CA PHE A 18 5.28 -3.33 1.21
C PHE A 18 3.99 -4.14 1.30
N TYR A 19 3.80 -5.10 0.39
CA TYR A 19 2.58 -5.91 0.40
C TYR A 19 2.49 -6.84 1.62
N THR A 20 3.62 -7.35 2.12
CA THR A 20 3.63 -8.18 3.33
C THR A 20 3.14 -7.38 4.54
N VAL A 21 3.71 -6.18 4.75
CA VAL A 21 3.28 -5.27 5.82
C VAL A 21 1.82 -4.88 5.61
N TYR A 22 1.41 -4.58 4.37
CA TYR A 22 0.02 -4.22 4.09
C TYR A 22 -0.94 -5.32 4.52
N TYR A 23 -0.76 -6.57 4.06
CA TYR A 23 -1.68 -7.65 4.42
C TYR A 23 -1.65 -7.98 5.93
N VAL A 24 -0.50 -7.83 6.60
CA VAL A 24 -0.41 -7.99 8.05
C VAL A 24 -1.20 -6.91 8.79
N VAL A 25 -0.96 -5.64 8.47
CA VAL A 25 -1.68 -4.50 9.06
C VAL A 25 -3.17 -4.63 8.79
N LEU A 26 -3.55 -4.92 7.55
CA LEU A 26 -4.92 -5.12 7.12
C LEU A 26 -5.59 -6.22 7.94
N SER A 27 -4.96 -7.40 8.06
CA SER A 27 -5.48 -8.52 8.86
C SER A 27 -5.67 -8.14 10.33
N VAL A 28 -4.73 -7.39 10.91
CA VAL A 28 -4.84 -6.91 12.30
C VAL A 28 -6.00 -5.92 12.44
N CYS A 29 -6.14 -4.97 11.51
CA CYS A 29 -7.25 -4.02 11.50
C CYS A 29 -8.60 -4.73 11.33
N PHE A 30 -8.73 -5.68 10.40
CA PHE A 30 -9.95 -6.50 10.26
C PHE A 30 -10.30 -7.22 11.57
N ALA A 31 -9.31 -7.79 12.27
CA ALA A 31 -9.52 -8.46 13.56
C ALA A 31 -9.96 -7.49 14.67
N VAL A 32 -9.31 -6.33 14.80
CA VAL A 32 -9.61 -5.30 15.80
C VAL A 32 -11.03 -4.76 15.61
N PHE A 33 -11.43 -4.47 14.37
CA PHE A 33 -12.75 -3.97 14.03
C PHE A 33 -13.82 -5.08 13.92
N LYS A 34 -13.45 -6.36 14.15
CA LYS A 34 -14.32 -7.54 14.05
C LYS A 34 -15.03 -7.66 12.70
N ILE A 35 -14.34 -7.29 11.63
CA ILE A 35 -14.83 -7.39 10.25
C ILE A 35 -14.32 -8.70 9.66
N LYS A 36 -15.17 -9.42 8.92
CA LYS A 36 -14.74 -10.61 8.19
C LYS A 36 -13.85 -10.19 7.02
N MET A 37 -12.59 -10.63 7.01
CA MET A 37 -11.70 -10.46 5.87
C MET A 37 -12.21 -11.36 4.74
N SER A 38 -12.96 -10.78 3.80
CA SER A 38 -13.53 -11.49 2.65
C SER A 38 -12.91 -11.09 1.33
N ASP A 39 -12.20 -9.97 1.29
CA ASP A 39 -11.69 -9.41 0.05
C ASP A 39 -10.15 -9.35 0.08
N ALA A 40 -9.53 -10.20 -0.73
CA ALA A 40 -8.09 -10.18 -0.94
C ALA A 40 -7.65 -8.96 -1.76
N LEU A 41 -8.56 -8.32 -2.49
CA LEU A 41 -8.30 -7.14 -3.32
C LEU A 41 -8.53 -5.83 -2.56
N ALA A 42 -8.86 -5.91 -1.27
CA ALA A 42 -9.03 -4.77 -0.37
C ALA A 42 -7.91 -3.70 -0.47
N PRO A 43 -6.61 -4.04 -0.61
CA PRO A 43 -5.55 -3.03 -0.79
C PRO A 43 -5.72 -2.13 -2.01
N PHE A 44 -6.46 -2.57 -3.02
CA PHE A 44 -6.65 -1.89 -4.30
C PHE A 44 -8.03 -1.22 -4.40
N ASP A 45 -8.89 -1.38 -3.39
CA ASP A 45 -10.25 -0.86 -3.43
C ASP A 45 -10.28 0.66 -3.19
N PHE A 46 -10.60 1.40 -4.26
CA PHE A 46 -10.89 2.83 -4.21
C PHE A 46 -12.37 3.16 -4.48
N LYS A 47 -13.21 2.14 -4.70
CA LYS A 47 -14.64 2.33 -5.05
C LYS A 47 -15.52 2.43 -3.81
N THR A 48 -15.04 1.98 -2.66
CA THR A 48 -15.76 2.14 -1.39
C THR A 48 -16.00 3.62 -1.09
N ASN A 49 -17.27 3.99 -0.90
CA ASN A 49 -17.65 5.37 -0.60
C ASN A 49 -17.03 5.86 0.72
N PRO A 50 -16.50 7.09 0.75
CA PRO A 50 -15.88 7.64 1.93
C PRO A 50 -16.90 7.80 3.06
N SER A 51 -16.66 7.12 4.18
CA SER A 51 -17.52 7.19 5.36
C SER A 51 -16.76 6.87 6.63
N TRP A 52 -16.63 7.86 7.52
CA TRP A 52 -16.03 7.71 8.85
C TRP A 52 -16.84 6.84 9.81
N ILE A 53 -18.05 6.41 9.42
CA ILE A 53 -18.91 5.52 10.20
C ILE A 53 -18.79 4.09 9.67
N ASN A 54 -18.42 3.91 8.40
CA ASN A 54 -18.26 2.58 7.81
C ASN A 54 -16.95 1.95 8.31
N PRO A 55 -17.01 0.88 9.12
CA PRO A 55 -15.80 0.28 9.68
C PRO A 55 -14.92 -0.34 8.61
N TYR A 56 -15.49 -0.78 7.47
CA TYR A 56 -14.72 -1.32 6.35
C TYR A 56 -13.86 -0.22 5.71
N TYR A 57 -14.45 0.94 5.40
CA TYR A 57 -13.73 2.09 4.85
C TYR A 57 -12.62 2.56 5.80
N LEU A 58 -12.90 2.65 7.11
CA LEU A 58 -11.90 2.99 8.11
C LEU A 58 -10.74 2.00 8.12
N VAL A 59 -11.02 0.70 8.08
CA VAL A 59 -9.98 -0.34 8.03
C VAL A 59 -9.10 -0.17 6.79
N LEU A 60 -9.67 0.10 5.61
CA LEU A 60 -8.88 0.32 4.40
C LEU A 60 -7.94 1.52 4.54
N VAL A 61 -8.46 2.69 4.94
CA VAL A 61 -7.67 3.92 5.06
C VAL A 61 -6.60 3.79 6.15
N ILE A 62 -6.97 3.31 7.34
CA ILE A 62 -6.02 3.15 8.45
C ILE A 62 -4.92 2.15 8.07
N SER A 63 -5.27 1.06 7.37
CA SER A 63 -4.27 0.06 6.97
C SER A 63 -3.32 0.61 5.92
N LEU A 64 -3.82 1.36 4.94
CA LEU A 64 -3.01 2.02 3.91
C LEU A 64 -2.01 3.00 4.55
N GLU A 65 -2.48 3.90 5.40
CA GLU A 65 -1.66 4.92 6.10
C GLU A 65 -0.58 4.30 6.98
N ILE A 66 -0.94 3.32 7.82
CA ILE A 66 0.03 2.61 8.67
C ILE A 66 1.06 1.88 7.81
N THR A 67 0.64 1.29 6.69
CA THR A 67 1.54 0.57 5.78
C THR A 67 2.55 1.54 5.16
N PHE A 68 2.11 2.69 4.64
CA PHE A 68 3.01 3.68 4.07
C PHE A 68 3.99 4.22 5.11
N PHE A 69 3.52 4.52 6.32
CA PHE A 69 4.36 4.99 7.40
C PHE A 69 5.41 3.94 7.81
N VAL A 70 4.99 2.70 8.08
CA VAL A 70 5.88 1.61 8.51
C VAL A 70 6.85 1.23 7.39
N CYS A 71 6.39 1.12 6.15
CA CYS A 71 7.24 0.78 5.02
C CYS A 71 8.23 1.89 4.71
N GLY A 72 7.86 3.17 4.84
CA GLY A 72 8.80 4.28 4.72
C GLY A 72 9.99 4.15 5.69
N LEU A 73 9.72 3.75 6.94
CA LEU A 73 10.76 3.47 7.92
C LEU A 73 11.57 2.21 7.59
N LEU A 74 10.92 1.13 7.15
CA LEU A 74 11.60 -0.11 6.77
C LEU A 74 12.49 0.06 5.53
N PHE A 75 12.07 0.87 4.55
CA PHE A 75 12.87 1.12 3.35
C PHE A 75 14.18 1.83 3.69
N ALA A 76 14.20 2.68 4.72
CA ALA A 76 15.44 3.28 5.21
C ALA A 76 16.41 2.27 5.85
N LEU A 77 15.91 1.11 6.30
CA LEU A 77 16.76 0.01 6.79
C LEU A 77 17.22 -0.92 5.68
N VAL A 78 16.40 -1.07 4.63
CA VAL A 78 16.69 -1.95 3.49
C VAL A 78 17.63 -1.29 2.49
N VAL A 79 17.48 0.01 2.28
CA VAL A 79 18.16 0.75 1.23
C VAL A 79 19.10 1.79 1.85
N GLU A 80 20.39 1.68 1.54
CA GLU A 80 21.42 2.59 2.05
C GLU A 80 21.33 4.00 1.45
N GLU A 81 20.87 4.15 0.20
CA GLU A 81 20.75 5.44 -0.50
C GLU A 81 19.43 5.56 -1.27
N TRP A 82 18.93 6.79 -1.48
CA TRP A 82 17.78 7.10 -2.34
C TRP A 82 16.45 6.43 -1.94
N VAL A 83 16.18 6.29 -0.64
CA VAL A 83 14.93 5.72 -0.08
C VAL A 83 13.67 6.33 -0.72
N TRP A 84 13.70 7.63 -1.00
CA TRP A 84 12.61 8.35 -1.66
C TRP A 84 12.30 7.84 -3.06
N ASP A 85 13.30 7.43 -3.84
CA ASP A 85 13.08 6.89 -5.18
C ASP A 85 12.36 5.55 -5.10
N TYR A 86 12.71 4.71 -4.11
CA TYR A 86 12.01 3.45 -3.85
C TYR A 86 10.58 3.68 -3.35
N ALA A 87 10.38 4.64 -2.45
CA ALA A 87 9.05 4.98 -1.96
C ALA A 87 8.14 5.44 -3.12
N VAL A 88 8.61 6.39 -3.94
CA VAL A 88 7.85 6.91 -5.09
C VAL A 88 7.58 5.81 -6.12
N THR A 89 8.58 4.97 -6.43
CA THR A 89 8.40 3.88 -7.41
C THR A 89 7.46 2.80 -6.91
N VAL A 90 7.52 2.40 -5.63
CA VAL A 90 6.57 1.45 -5.03
C VAL A 90 5.15 2.02 -5.05
N THR A 91 4.96 3.30 -4.70
CA THR A 91 3.64 3.96 -4.79
C THR A 91 3.12 3.98 -6.23
N ALA A 92 3.97 4.32 -7.20
CA ALA A 92 3.58 4.33 -8.62
C ALA A 92 3.18 2.93 -9.10
N VAL A 93 3.93 1.89 -8.71
CA VAL A 93 3.57 0.51 -9.03
C VAL A 93 2.28 0.10 -8.34
N HIS A 94 2.05 0.50 -7.08
CA HIS A 94 0.80 0.25 -6.38
C HIS A 94 -0.38 0.90 -7.13
N ILE A 95 -0.28 2.16 -7.54
CA ILE A 95 -1.31 2.86 -8.36
C ILE A 95 -1.57 2.10 -9.67
N LEU A 96 -0.50 1.66 -10.36
CA LEU A 96 -0.64 0.89 -11.60
C LEU A 96 -1.35 -0.44 -11.39
N ILE A 97 -1.00 -1.18 -10.32
CA ILE A 97 -1.67 -2.44 -9.99
C ILE A 97 -3.13 -2.17 -9.63
N THR A 98 -3.41 -1.14 -8.83
CA THR A 98 -4.78 -0.72 -8.50
C THR A 98 -5.60 -0.44 -9.75
N TRP A 99 -5.04 0.30 -10.71
CA TRP A 99 -5.69 0.56 -11.99
C TRP A 99 -5.98 -0.72 -12.77
N VAL A 100 -5.00 -1.63 -12.87
CA VAL A 100 -5.15 -2.91 -13.59
C VAL A 100 -6.19 -3.80 -12.91
N VAL A 101 -6.13 -3.95 -11.58
CA VAL A 101 -7.03 -4.80 -10.79
C VAL A 101 -8.47 -4.28 -10.86
N MET A 102 -8.66 -2.98 -10.71
CA MET A 102 -10.00 -2.38 -10.69
C MET A 102 -10.56 -2.08 -12.09
N SER A 103 -9.73 -2.25 -13.13
CA SER A 103 -10.03 -1.92 -14.53
C SER A 103 -10.46 -0.48 -14.78
N GLU A 104 -10.23 0.40 -13.81
CA GLU A 104 -10.62 1.81 -13.79
C GLU A 104 -9.53 2.60 -13.08
N PHE A 105 -9.26 3.82 -13.57
CA PHE A 105 -8.24 4.66 -12.95
C PHE A 105 -8.85 5.38 -11.72
N PRO A 106 -8.16 5.40 -10.56
CA PRO A 106 -8.68 6.05 -9.36
C PRO A 106 -8.69 7.57 -9.55
N LEU A 107 -9.84 8.15 -9.91
CA LEU A 107 -10.01 9.60 -10.05
C LEU A 107 -10.49 10.26 -8.74
N MET A 108 -10.76 9.46 -7.72
CA MET A 108 -11.40 9.91 -6.48
C MET A 108 -10.38 10.56 -5.55
N LEU A 109 -10.52 11.87 -5.31
CA LEU A 109 -9.56 12.65 -4.53
C LEU A 109 -9.31 12.12 -3.10
N HIS A 110 -10.32 11.57 -2.44
CA HIS A 110 -10.16 11.01 -1.09
C HIS A 110 -9.19 9.82 -1.05
N TRP A 111 -9.11 9.03 -2.13
CA TRP A 111 -8.18 7.91 -2.24
C TRP A 111 -6.73 8.42 -2.39
N TRP A 112 -6.52 9.47 -3.18
CA TRP A 112 -5.21 10.12 -3.32
C TRP A 112 -4.72 10.74 -2.02
N LEU A 113 -5.62 11.35 -1.25
CA LEU A 113 -5.28 11.92 0.05
C LEU A 113 -4.87 10.85 1.09
N ALA A 114 -5.34 9.60 0.94
CA ALA A 114 -5.01 8.50 1.82
C ALA A 114 -3.63 7.87 1.51
N LEU A 115 -2.94 8.33 0.45
CA LEU A 115 -1.58 7.91 0.14
C LEU A 115 -0.52 8.72 0.92
N GLY A 116 -0.93 9.81 1.61
CA GLY A 116 -0.05 10.75 2.31
C GLY A 116 0.26 12.01 1.51
#